data_AF-A0A2M8Y144-F1
#
_entry.id   AF-A0A2M8Y144-F1
#
_cell.length_a   1.000
_cell.length_b   1.000
_cell.length_c   1.000
_cell.angle_alpha   90.00
_cell.angle_beta   90.00
_cell.angle_gamma   90.00
#
_symmetry.space_group_name_H-M   'P 1'
#
loop_
_entity.id
_entity.type
_entity.pdbx_description
1 polymer ?
#
loop_
_entity_poly.entity_id
_entity_poly.type
_entity_poly.pdbx_seq_one_letter_code
_entity_poly.pdbx_strand_id
1 'polypeptide(L)'
;MKKLIFFFLLISTFLNAQHSKKLYFGRGHNYSTVYSYFVAEILILNDTIFTRFDYKLPNIKEWKNYKKYKPTKETRRISKKGNFYVFIDSINRTEIFEMHCLKISKKKIVYYSRNPNGNMEKEILIKGFTFKRKK
;
A
#
# COMPACT_ATOMS: atom_id res chain seq x y z
N MET A 1 1.10 7.46 47.16
CA MET A 1 0.33 6.56 46.26
C MET A 1 -0.38 7.28 45.10
N LYS A 2 -0.95 8.48 45.27
CA LYS A 2 -1.62 9.24 44.19
C LYS A 2 -0.72 9.58 42.96
N LYS A 3 0.58 9.81 43.16
CA LYS A 3 1.54 10.08 42.06
C LYS A 3 1.86 8.84 41.20
N LEU A 4 1.72 7.63 41.74
CA LEU A 4 2.03 6.38 41.03
C LEU A 4 0.91 6.01 40.03
N ILE A 5 -0.34 6.30 40.38
CA ILE A 5 -1.53 6.04 39.55
C ILE A 5 -1.52 6.91 38.29
N PHE A 6 -1.03 8.16 38.41
CA PHE A 6 -0.94 9.08 37.27
C PHE A 6 0.09 8.62 36.23
N PHE A 7 1.20 8.01 36.67
CA PHE A 7 2.22 7.47 35.79
C PHE A 7 1.72 6.22 35.04
N PHE A 8 0.91 5.39 35.70
CA PHE A 8 0.32 4.19 35.09
C PHE A 8 -0.75 4.51 34.02
N LEU A 9 -1.51 5.59 34.22
CA LEU A 9 -2.47 6.12 33.24
C LEU A 9 -1.80 6.71 32.00
N LEU A 10 -0.61 7.30 32.13
CA LEU A 10 0.15 7.80 30.98
C LEU A 10 0.66 6.65 30.10
N ILE A 11 1.21 5.59 30.69
CA ILE A 11 1.78 4.45 29.94
C ILE A 11 0.71 3.69 29.12
N SER A 12 -0.52 3.57 29.65
CA SER A 12 -1.61 2.89 28.93
C SER A 12 -2.13 3.67 27.72
N THR A 13 -1.99 5.00 27.70
CA THR A 13 -2.33 5.81 26.51
C THR A 13 -1.31 5.66 25.38
N PHE A 14 -0.02 5.45 25.69
CA PHE A 14 1.03 5.23 24.68
C PHE A 14 0.98 3.83 24.06
N LEU A 15 0.56 2.80 24.81
CA LEU A 15 0.44 1.43 24.32
C LEU A 15 -0.74 1.20 23.37
N ASN A 16 -1.74 2.10 23.38
CA ASN A 16 -2.88 2.06 22.46
C ASN A 16 -2.65 2.84 21.15
N ALA A 17 -1.41 3.27 20.86
CA ALA A 17 -1.02 3.69 19.52
C ALA A 17 -0.89 2.46 18.59
N GLN A 18 -1.97 1.69 18.49
CA GLN A 18 -2.11 0.55 17.62
C GLN A 18 -1.91 1.04 16.19
N HIS A 19 -0.81 0.64 15.55
CA HIS A 19 -0.45 1.04 14.19
C HIS A 19 -1.69 0.92 13.28
N SER A 20 -2.22 2.09 12.90
CA SER A 20 -3.43 2.11 12.07
C SER A 20 -3.14 1.42 10.74
N LYS A 21 -3.87 0.34 10.43
CA LYS A 21 -3.87 -0.26 9.10
C LYS A 21 -4.28 0.80 8.09
N LYS A 22 -3.46 1.04 7.06
CA LYS A 22 -3.76 2.04 6.02
C LYS A 22 -4.08 1.33 4.71
N LEU A 23 -5.24 1.61 4.14
CA LEU A 23 -5.69 1.10 2.86
C LEU A 23 -5.67 2.22 1.79
N TYR A 24 -5.01 1.94 0.67
CA TYR A 24 -4.93 2.82 -0.50
C TYR A 24 -5.47 2.10 -1.73
N PHE A 25 -5.96 2.89 -2.68
CA PHE A 25 -6.65 2.40 -3.88
C PHE A 25 -6.12 3.11 -5.14
N GLY A 26 -5.92 2.35 -6.20
CA GLY A 26 -5.56 2.83 -7.53
C GLY A 26 -6.38 2.11 -8.60
N ARG A 27 -6.56 2.76 -9.74
CA ARG A 27 -7.20 2.17 -10.93
C ARG A 27 -6.41 2.57 -12.16
N GLY A 28 -6.34 1.66 -13.12
CA GLY A 28 -5.62 1.91 -14.36
C GLY A 28 -6.06 0.94 -15.45
N HIS A 29 -5.36 1.04 -16.57
CA HIS A 29 -5.44 0.11 -17.67
C HIS A 29 -4.01 -0.17 -18.14
N ASN A 30 -3.77 -1.39 -18.61
CA ASN A 30 -2.47 -1.81 -19.15
C ASN A 30 -2.56 -1.85 -20.68
N TYR A 31 -1.62 -1.18 -21.35
CA TYR A 31 -1.47 -1.17 -22.82
C TYR A 31 -0.46 -2.20 -23.34
N SER A 32 0.05 -3.08 -22.47
CA SER A 32 0.91 -4.21 -22.87
C SER A 32 0.12 -5.26 -23.67
N THR A 33 0.73 -6.43 -23.92
CA THR A 33 0.27 -7.50 -24.81
C THR A 33 -1.18 -7.97 -24.60
N VAL A 34 -1.78 -7.71 -23.42
CA VAL A 34 -3.21 -7.91 -23.18
C VAL A 34 -3.82 -6.65 -22.57
N TYR A 35 -4.63 -5.94 -23.36
CA TYR A 35 -5.42 -4.82 -22.89
C TYR A 35 -6.28 -5.26 -21.69
N SER A 36 -6.06 -4.64 -20.54
CA SER A 36 -6.76 -5.02 -19.32
C SER A 36 -6.95 -3.85 -18.39
N TYR A 37 -8.10 -3.83 -17.71
CA TYR A 37 -8.38 -2.89 -16.64
C TYR A 37 -7.99 -3.51 -15.32
N PHE A 38 -7.54 -2.69 -14.38
CA PHE A 38 -7.24 -3.19 -13.04
C PHE A 38 -7.64 -2.23 -11.94
N VAL A 39 -7.83 -2.81 -10.76
CA VAL A 39 -7.89 -2.09 -9.48
C VAL A 39 -6.76 -2.63 -8.62
N ALA A 40 -6.00 -1.73 -7.98
CA ALA A 40 -4.99 -2.09 -7.00
C ALA A 40 -5.43 -1.60 -5.62
N GLU A 41 -5.43 -2.49 -4.63
CA GLU A 41 -5.51 -2.14 -3.22
C GLU A 41 -4.15 -2.35 -2.55
N ILE A 42 -3.73 -1.39 -1.74
CA ILE A 42 -2.51 -1.51 -0.93
C ILE A 42 -2.87 -1.40 0.54
N LEU A 43 -2.53 -2.42 1.30
CA LEU A 43 -2.64 -2.49 2.75
C LEU A 43 -1.26 -2.38 3.38
N ILE A 44 -1.06 -1.33 4.19
CA ILE A 44 0.11 -1.20 5.07
C ILE A 44 -0.32 -1.67 6.45
N LEU A 45 0.18 -2.83 6.87
CA LEU A 45 -0.18 -3.45 8.15
C LEU A 45 0.53 -2.77 9.32
N ASN A 46 1.80 -2.41 9.12
CA ASN A 46 2.67 -1.68 10.04
C ASN A 46 3.79 -1.01 9.21
N ASP A 47 4.76 -0.36 9.86
CA ASP A 47 5.87 0.30 9.16
C ASP A 47 6.88 -0.67 8.51
N THR A 48 6.62 -1.99 8.53
CA THR A 48 7.51 -3.02 8.00
C THR A 48 6.86 -3.97 7.01
N ILE A 49 5.54 -3.96 6.84
CA ILE A 49 4.81 -4.91 6.00
C ILE A 49 3.84 -4.17 5.06
N PHE A 50 4.00 -4.50 3.78
CA PHE A 50 3.20 -4.03 2.66
C PHE A 50 2.48 -5.22 2.02
N THR A 51 1.19 -5.09 1.74
CA THR A 51 0.43 -6.07 0.94
C THR A 51 -0.29 -5.35 -0.19
N ARG A 52 -0.07 -5.79 -1.43
CA ARG A 52 -0.77 -5.33 -2.64
C ARG A 52 -1.74 -6.41 -3.11
N PHE A 53 -2.93 -5.98 -3.54
CA PHE A 53 -3.93 -6.81 -4.17
C PHE A 53 -4.26 -6.19 -5.53
N ASP A 54 -3.97 -6.91 -6.61
CA ASP A 54 -4.28 -6.48 -7.96
C ASP A 54 -5.45 -7.30 -8.53
N TYR A 55 -6.53 -6.60 -8.84
CA TYR A 55 -7.75 -7.16 -9.40
C TYR A 55 -7.76 -6.88 -10.91
N LYS A 56 -7.63 -7.93 -11.72
CA LYS A 56 -7.81 -7.82 -13.17
C LYS A 56 -9.30 -7.81 -13.51
N LEU A 57 -9.70 -6.90 -14.38
CA LEU A 57 -11.08 -6.66 -14.75
C LEU A 57 -11.28 -6.78 -16.25
N PRO A 58 -12.44 -7.31 -16.68
CA PRO A 58 -12.74 -7.47 -18.10
C PRO A 58 -13.05 -6.14 -18.79
N ASN A 59 -13.58 -5.14 -18.06
CA ASN A 59 -13.88 -3.82 -18.60
C ASN A 59 -13.91 -2.74 -17.50
N ILE A 60 -13.97 -1.46 -17.91
CA ILE A 60 -13.98 -0.30 -17.01
C ILE A 60 -15.25 -0.20 -16.13
N LYS A 61 -16.40 -0.71 -16.57
CA LYS A 61 -17.68 -0.61 -15.84
C LYS A 61 -17.63 -1.44 -14.55
N GLU A 62 -16.78 -2.47 -14.53
CA GLU A 62 -16.60 -3.39 -13.42
C GLU A 62 -15.79 -2.80 -12.25
N TRP A 63 -15.23 -1.59 -12.37
CA TRP A 63 -14.49 -0.94 -11.28
C TRP A 63 -15.28 -0.81 -9.97
N LYS A 64 -16.61 -0.68 -10.03
CA LYS A 64 -17.46 -0.59 -8.82
C LYS A 64 -17.65 -1.95 -8.14
N ASN A 65 -17.45 -3.04 -8.88
CA ASN A 65 -17.71 -4.42 -8.48
C ASN A 65 -16.44 -5.28 -8.44
N TYR A 66 -15.25 -4.66 -8.50
CA TYR A 66 -13.96 -5.35 -8.61
C TYR A 66 -13.72 -6.42 -7.52
N LYS A 67 -14.33 -6.27 -6.33
CA LYS A 67 -14.22 -7.26 -5.25
C LYS A 67 -14.87 -8.62 -5.56
N LYS A 68 -15.67 -8.73 -6.63
CA LYS A 68 -16.18 -10.01 -7.14
C LYS A 68 -15.08 -10.85 -7.81
N TYR A 69 -13.99 -10.21 -8.22
CA TYR A 69 -12.88 -10.86 -8.91
C TYR A 69 -11.81 -11.29 -7.89
N LYS A 70 -11.16 -12.42 -8.16
CA LYS A 70 -10.05 -12.92 -7.33
C LYS A 70 -8.81 -12.05 -7.58
N PRO A 71 -8.22 -11.42 -6.56
CA PRO A 71 -7.00 -10.64 -6.74
C PRO A 71 -5.77 -11.54 -6.81
N THR A 72 -4.76 -11.07 -7.52
CA THR A 72 -3.37 -11.47 -7.26
C THR A 72 -2.91 -10.76 -5.99
N LYS A 73 -2.32 -11.51 -5.06
CA LYS A 73 -1.85 -10.98 -3.77
C LYS A 73 -0.34 -11.04 -3.71
N GLU A 74 0.27 -9.93 -3.34
CA GLU A 74 1.70 -9.82 -3.07
C GLU A 74 1.92 -9.22 -1.68
N THR A 75 2.73 -9.88 -0.86
CA THR A 75 3.15 -9.33 0.45
C THR A 75 4.66 -9.16 0.46
N ARG A 76 5.12 -7.96 0.80
CA ARG A 76 6.55 -7.63 0.90
C ARG A 76 6.87 -7.00 2.24
N ARG A 77 8.11 -7.19 2.68
CA ARG A 77 8.69 -6.39 3.76
C ARG A 77 9.18 -5.07 3.21
N ILE A 78 9.03 -4.02 4.00
CA ILE A 78 9.52 -2.68 3.70
C ILE A 78 10.40 -2.16 4.83
N SER A 79 11.41 -1.35 4.51
CA SER A 79 12.16 -0.54 5.47
C SER A 79 12.00 0.94 5.13
N LYS A 80 12.01 1.80 6.15
CA LYS A 80 11.96 3.25 5.96
C LYS A 80 13.37 3.81 5.74
N LYS A 81 13.56 4.56 4.67
CA LYS A 81 14.78 5.32 4.36
C LYS A 81 14.44 6.78 4.08
N GLY A 82 14.77 7.65 5.04
CA GLY A 82 14.39 9.07 4.98
C GLY A 82 12.88 9.23 4.79
N ASN A 83 12.49 9.82 3.65
CA ASN A 83 11.09 10.07 3.29
C ASN A 83 10.43 8.95 2.47
N PHE A 84 11.14 7.84 2.23
CA PHE A 84 10.69 6.73 1.39
C PHE A 84 10.65 5.41 2.17
N TYR A 85 9.92 4.45 1.63
CA TYR A 85 9.97 3.05 2.03
C TYR A 85 10.52 2.22 0.87
N VAL A 86 11.41 1.28 1.14
CA VAL A 86 12.03 0.41 0.14
C VAL A 86 11.70 -1.05 0.42
N PHE A 87 11.60 -1.86 -0.62
CA PHE A 87 11.32 -3.28 -0.45
C PHE A 87 12.57 -4.03 0.01
N ILE A 88 12.35 -5.01 0.88
CA ILE A 88 13.38 -5.94 1.33
C ILE A 88 13.18 -7.25 0.59
N ASP A 89 14.26 -7.75 -0.03
CA ASP A 89 14.29 -9.08 -0.62
C ASP A 89 14.05 -10.14 0.46
N SER A 90 13.11 -11.07 0.23
CA SER A 90 12.80 -12.12 1.19
C SER A 90 13.90 -13.18 1.33
N ILE A 91 14.69 -13.40 0.27
CA ILE A 91 15.76 -14.41 0.20
C ILE A 91 17.02 -13.84 0.85
N ASN A 92 17.48 -12.69 0.35
CA ASN A 92 18.78 -12.13 0.74
C ASN A 92 18.70 -11.12 1.89
N ARG A 93 17.47 -10.72 2.30
CA ARG A 93 17.23 -9.65 3.28
C ARG A 93 17.90 -8.32 2.95
N THR A 94 18.31 -8.15 1.69
CA THR A 94 18.92 -6.94 1.18
C THR A 94 17.84 -5.97 0.71
N GLU A 95 18.15 -4.68 0.80
CA GLU A 95 17.23 -3.63 0.38
C GLU A 95 17.33 -3.42 -1.13
N ILE A 96 16.20 -3.53 -1.82
CA ILE A 96 16.12 -3.35 -3.26
C ILE A 96 15.76 -1.88 -3.51
N PHE A 97 16.72 -0.98 -3.28
CA PHE A 97 16.48 0.47 -3.43
C PHE A 97 16.30 0.88 -4.91
N GLU A 98 17.00 0.19 -5.82
CA GLU A 98 17.20 0.67 -7.20
C GLU A 98 16.04 0.33 -8.15
N MET A 99 15.18 -0.61 -7.79
CA MET A 99 14.09 -1.04 -8.69
C MET A 99 12.72 -0.52 -8.26
N HIS A 100 12.47 -0.34 -6.95
CA HIS A 100 11.14 0.00 -6.45
C HIS A 100 11.17 0.72 -5.10
N CYS A 101 10.50 1.88 -4.98
CA CYS A 101 10.30 2.55 -3.70
C CYS A 101 8.93 3.20 -3.56
N LEU A 102 8.51 3.47 -2.32
CA LEU A 102 7.21 4.03 -1.97
C LEU A 102 7.38 5.35 -1.24
N LYS A 103 6.61 6.36 -1.63
CA LYS A 103 6.37 7.55 -0.80
C LYS A 103 4.97 7.48 -0.24
N ILE A 104 4.85 7.16 1.04
CA ILE A 104 3.58 6.99 1.73
C ILE A 104 3.23 8.28 2.48
N SER A 105 2.06 8.83 2.20
CA SER A 105 1.52 10.00 2.90
C SER A 105 0.16 9.68 3.50
N LYS A 106 -0.38 10.58 4.34
CA LYS A 106 -1.73 10.41 4.89
C LYS A 106 -2.83 10.29 3.82
N LYS A 107 -2.63 10.80 2.59
CA LYS A 107 -3.67 10.87 1.54
C LYS A 107 -3.39 9.96 0.34
N LYS A 108 -2.15 9.56 0.09
CA LYS A 108 -1.76 8.78 -1.09
C LYS A 108 -0.46 8.00 -0.88
N ILE A 109 -0.29 6.95 -1.67
CA ILE A 109 0.98 6.29 -1.95
C ILE A 109 1.44 6.71 -3.34
N VAL A 110 2.70 7.05 -3.48
CA VAL A 110 3.38 7.12 -4.78
C VAL A 110 4.32 5.94 -4.86
N TYR A 111 4.06 5.04 -5.79
CA TYR A 111 4.90 3.89 -6.11
C TYR A 111 5.83 4.29 -7.24
N TYR A 112 7.14 4.18 -7.02
CA TYR A 112 8.15 4.43 -8.03
C TYR A 112 8.73 3.09 -8.48
N SER A 113 8.85 2.89 -9.78
CA SER A 113 9.50 1.72 -10.37
C SER A 113 10.35 2.11 -11.56
N ARG A 114 11.46 1.40 -11.74
CA ARG A 114 12.27 1.50 -12.95
C ARG A 114 11.63 0.65 -14.05
N ASN A 115 11.39 1.23 -15.22
CA ASN A 115 10.90 0.50 -16.38
C ASN A 115 12.05 -0.24 -17.09
N PRO A 116 11.77 -1.13 -18.07
CA PRO A 116 12.81 -1.88 -18.77
C PRO A 116 13.87 -1.01 -19.47
N ASN A 117 13.53 0.25 -19.80
CA ASN A 117 14.43 1.21 -20.43
C ASN A 117 15.27 2.01 -19.41
N GLY A 118 15.19 1.67 -18.12
CA GLY A 118 15.94 2.35 -17.06
C GLY A 118 15.30 3.64 -16.54
N ASN A 119 14.17 4.08 -17.12
CA ASN A 119 13.47 5.30 -16.72
C ASN A 119 12.62 5.06 -15.46
N MET A 120 12.53 6.08 -14.60
CA MET A 120 11.69 6.03 -13.40
C MET A 120 10.25 6.39 -13.74
N GLU A 121 9.33 5.46 -13.49
CA GLU A 121 7.90 5.65 -13.60
C GLU A 121 7.27 5.80 -12.20
N LYS A 122 6.12 6.47 -12.13
CA LYS A 122 5.36 6.61 -10.88
C LYS A 122 3.89 6.26 -11.05
N GLU A 123 3.38 5.42 -10.15
CA GLU A 123 1.96 5.12 -9.98
C GLU A 123 1.45 5.81 -8.70
N ILE A 124 0.28 6.46 -8.76
CA ILE A 124 -0.30 7.16 -7.62
C ILE A 124 -1.57 6.46 -7.16
N LEU A 125 -1.58 6.00 -5.91
CA LEU A 125 -2.74 5.40 -5.25
C LEU A 125 -3.25 6.32 -4.14
N ILE A 126 -4.57 6.50 -4.02
CA ILE A 126 -5.20 7.45 -3.10
C ILE A 126 -5.83 6.70 -1.92
N LYS A 127 -5.70 7.25 -0.71
CA LYS A 127 -6.26 6.66 0.52
C LYS A 127 -7.78 6.77 0.52
N GLY A 128 -8.47 5.67 0.84
CA GLY A 128 -9.90 5.70 1.21
C GLY A 128 -10.88 5.98 0.08
N PHE A 129 -10.54 5.69 -1.19
CA PHE A 129 -11.53 5.75 -2.28
C PHE A 129 -12.48 4.54 -2.20
N THR A 130 -13.37 4.54 -1.22
CA THR A 130 -14.45 3.57 -1.12
C THR A 130 -15.58 4.05 -2.02
N PHE A 131 -15.98 3.28 -3.03
CA PHE A 131 -17.20 3.58 -3.77
C PHE A 131 -18.35 3.65 -2.76
N LYS A 132 -18.91 4.85 -2.53
CA LYS A 132 -20.16 4.98 -1.79
C LYS A 132 -21.21 4.20 -2.58
N ARG A 133 -21.65 3.08 -2.02
CA ARG A 133 -22.79 2.30 -2.47
C ARG A 133 -24.01 3.21 -2.33
N LYS A 134 -24.50 3.81 -3.42
CA LYS A 134 -25.88 4.30 -3.43
C LYS A 134 -26.75 3.04 -3.38
N LYS A 135 -27.46 2.88 -2.26
CA LYS A 135 -28.58 1.93 -2.15
C LYS A 135 -29.69 2.40 -3.09
#